data_AF-A0A7C1GGZ4-F1
#
_entry.id   AF-A0A7C1GGZ4-F1
#
_cell.length_a   1.000
_cell.length_b   1.000
_cell.length_c   1.000
_cell.angle_alpha   90.00
_cell.angle_beta   90.00
_cell.angle_gamma   90.00
#
_symmetry.space_group_name_H-M   'P 1'
#
loop_
_entity.id
_entity.type
_entity.pdbx_description
1 polymer ?
#
loop_
_entity_poly.entity_id
_entity_poly.type
_entity_poly.pdbx_seq_one_letter_code
_entity_poly.pdbx_strand_id
1 'polypeptide(L)'
;MDSGMVVTNVSIIDKKFYDKTIEIVESLYKADLLLAPYIKILDENEEYQNISVSEGRMALFTVCDLTVDGILIHSGIPLFFKYGGLVQVVNRKPLRFIELISYEGTTTPPLELFVRSNQTSIVKVMRTGSGVLPAAMREIVAEAREKTLKLLSTLKEKGWRGILALSAPNEPLLGVPVAMDRFGLCMLGGLAPGAALLEESVKVETFAPHCLIPIEEMKQINNLD
;
A
#
# COMPACT_ATOMS: atom_id res chain seq x y z
N MET A 1 -1.75 -7.83 -13.55
CA MET A 1 -2.64 -9.00 -13.67
C MET A 1 -3.95 -8.49 -14.16
N ASP A 2 -4.58 -9.21 -15.08
CA ASP A 2 -5.88 -8.80 -15.63
C ASP A 2 -6.98 -9.74 -15.11
N SER A 3 -6.59 -10.70 -14.26
CA SER A 3 -7.45 -11.63 -13.54
C SER A 3 -6.78 -12.16 -12.29
N GLY A 4 -7.58 -12.61 -11.31
CA GLY A 4 -7.13 -13.28 -10.09
C GLY A 4 -7.47 -12.55 -8.79
N MET A 5 -7.24 -13.24 -7.66
CA MET A 5 -7.57 -12.72 -6.33
C MET A 5 -6.50 -11.75 -5.82
N VAL A 6 -6.92 -10.61 -5.30
CA VAL A 6 -6.07 -9.63 -4.62
C VAL A 6 -6.45 -9.50 -3.15
N VAL A 7 -5.46 -9.26 -2.29
CA VAL A 7 -5.68 -8.93 -0.87
C VAL A 7 -6.05 -7.47 -0.80
N THR A 8 -7.13 -7.14 -0.11
CA THR A 8 -7.62 -5.77 0.03
C THR A 8 -7.67 -5.30 1.49
N ASN A 9 -7.48 -4.00 1.64
CA ASN A 9 -7.76 -3.26 2.87
C ASN A 9 -9.11 -2.58 2.73
N VAL A 10 -9.81 -2.37 3.84
CA VAL A 10 -11.14 -1.74 3.87
C VAL A 10 -11.06 -0.49 4.72
N SER A 11 -11.63 0.61 4.22
CA SER A 11 -11.75 1.88 4.94
C SER A 11 -13.21 2.33 4.93
N ILE A 12 -13.85 2.36 6.10
CA ILE A 12 -15.21 2.85 6.27
C ILE A 12 -15.18 4.36 6.54
N ILE A 13 -15.95 5.10 5.76
CA ILE A 13 -15.93 6.57 5.69
C ILE A 13 -17.38 7.08 5.74
N ASP A 14 -17.59 8.26 6.32
CA ASP A 14 -18.89 8.95 6.23
C ASP A 14 -19.16 9.35 4.77
N LYS A 15 -20.33 8.97 4.24
CA LYS A 15 -20.69 9.11 2.82
C LYS A 15 -20.64 10.57 2.34
N LYS A 16 -20.80 11.56 3.23
CA LYS A 16 -20.66 12.97 2.84
C LYS A 16 -19.27 13.34 2.31
N PHE A 17 -18.27 12.49 2.53
CA PHE A 17 -16.90 12.65 2.00
C PHE A 17 -16.63 11.80 0.76
N TYR A 18 -17.66 11.31 0.08
CA TYR A 18 -17.51 10.52 -1.15
C TYR A 18 -16.64 11.23 -2.19
N ASP A 19 -17.02 12.45 -2.60
CA ASP A 19 -16.29 13.21 -3.62
C ASP A 19 -14.82 13.46 -3.21
N LYS A 20 -14.61 13.83 -1.95
CA LYS A 20 -13.25 14.02 -1.38
C LYS A 20 -12.44 12.73 -1.39
N THR A 21 -13.09 11.59 -1.17
CA THR A 21 -12.44 10.26 -1.22
C THR A 21 -11.98 9.93 -2.63
N ILE A 22 -12.83 10.16 -3.63
CA ILE A 22 -12.47 9.97 -5.04
C ILE A 22 -11.31 10.91 -5.42
N GLU A 23 -11.41 12.19 -5.07
CA GLU A 23 -10.36 13.19 -5.35
C GLU A 23 -9.00 12.79 -4.76
N ILE A 24 -8.98 12.29 -3.51
CA ILE A 24 -7.75 11.82 -2.86
C ILE A 24 -7.19 10.59 -3.58
N VAL A 25 -8.03 9.61 -3.90
CA VAL A 25 -7.57 8.39 -4.59
C VAL A 25 -6.98 8.73 -5.96
N GLU A 26 -7.64 9.59 -6.73
CA GLU A 26 -7.11 10.06 -8.01
C GLU A 26 -5.80 10.83 -7.84
N SER A 27 -5.71 11.70 -6.84
CA SER A 27 -4.51 12.49 -6.57
C SER A 27 -3.33 11.59 -6.20
N LEU A 28 -3.57 10.55 -5.40
CA LEU A 28 -2.57 9.54 -5.07
C LEU A 28 -2.12 8.76 -6.30
N TYR A 29 -3.06 8.37 -7.15
CA TYR A 29 -2.75 7.70 -8.41
C TYR A 29 -1.88 8.57 -9.33
N LYS A 30 -2.27 9.85 -9.55
CA LYS A 30 -1.52 10.83 -10.34
C LYS A 30 -0.13 11.12 -9.76
N ALA A 31 0.06 10.94 -8.46
CA ALA A 31 1.34 11.12 -7.76
C ALA A 31 2.21 9.85 -7.70
N ASP A 32 1.80 8.74 -8.33
CA ASP A 32 2.42 7.41 -8.20
C ASP A 32 2.47 6.86 -6.75
N LEU A 33 1.58 7.36 -5.88
CA LEU A 33 1.45 6.99 -4.46
C LEU A 33 0.29 6.05 -4.19
N LEU A 34 -0.04 5.22 -5.17
CA LEU A 34 -1.01 4.15 -5.01
C LEU A 34 -0.43 2.83 -5.52
N LEU A 35 -0.44 1.80 -4.68
CA LEU A 35 0.21 0.53 -5.00
C LEU A 35 -0.36 -0.11 -6.27
N ALA A 36 -1.70 -0.21 -6.36
CA ALA A 36 -2.39 -0.75 -7.53
C ALA A 36 -3.45 0.23 -8.02
N PRO A 37 -3.69 0.31 -9.34
CA PRO A 37 -4.63 1.28 -9.92
C PRO A 37 -6.10 0.86 -9.79
N TYR A 38 -6.45 0.08 -8.75
CA TYR A 38 -7.77 -0.52 -8.58
C TYR A 38 -8.37 -0.18 -7.23
N ILE A 39 -9.64 0.18 -7.23
CA ILE A 39 -10.45 0.34 -6.03
C ILE A 39 -11.80 -0.35 -6.20
N LYS A 40 -12.43 -0.69 -5.09
CA LYS A 40 -13.87 -1.02 -5.06
C LYS A 40 -14.51 -0.11 -4.03
N ILE A 41 -15.71 0.35 -4.33
CA ILE A 41 -16.50 1.15 -3.39
C ILE A 41 -17.81 0.41 -3.19
N LEU A 42 -18.22 0.32 -1.93
CA LEU A 42 -19.59 -0.05 -1.56
C LEU A 42 -20.29 1.18 -0.99
N ASP A 43 -21.52 1.38 -1.42
CA ASP A 43 -22.39 2.43 -0.91
C ASP A 43 -23.16 1.95 0.34
N GLU A 44 -23.88 2.87 0.97
CA GLU A 44 -24.72 2.57 2.12
C GLU A 44 -25.72 1.45 1.83
N ASN A 45 -25.91 0.57 2.82
CA ASN A 45 -26.76 -0.62 2.75
C ASN A 45 -26.32 -1.68 1.70
N GLU A 46 -25.12 -1.53 1.12
CA GLU A 46 -24.51 -2.60 0.33
C GLU A 46 -23.68 -3.53 1.23
N GLU A 47 -23.57 -4.78 0.77
CA GLU A 47 -22.80 -5.82 1.44
C GLU A 47 -21.85 -6.50 0.46
N TYR A 48 -20.67 -6.84 0.95
CA TYR A 48 -19.71 -7.66 0.22
C TYR A 48 -18.96 -8.57 1.17
N GLN A 49 -19.13 -9.89 0.96
CA GLN A 49 -18.61 -10.91 1.86
C GLN A 49 -19.06 -10.66 3.31
N ASN A 50 -18.13 -10.35 4.23
CA ASN A 50 -18.42 -10.10 5.65
C ASN A 50 -18.46 -8.60 6.01
N ILE A 51 -18.53 -7.72 5.01
CA ILE A 51 -18.57 -6.28 5.19
C ILE A 51 -19.96 -5.80 4.84
N SER A 52 -20.63 -5.17 5.81
CA SER A 52 -21.92 -4.52 5.63
C SER A 52 -21.76 -3.03 5.91
N VAL A 53 -22.18 -2.19 4.97
CA VAL A 53 -22.05 -0.73 5.07
C VAL A 53 -23.33 -0.15 5.66
N SER A 54 -23.22 0.48 6.83
CA SER A 54 -24.38 1.11 7.46
C SER A 54 -24.85 2.37 6.74
N GLU A 55 -26.10 2.76 7.00
CA GLU A 55 -26.70 4.00 6.50
C GLU A 55 -25.79 5.22 6.76
N GLY A 56 -25.64 6.08 5.76
CA GLY A 56 -24.77 7.27 5.82
C GLY A 56 -23.26 6.97 5.78
N ARG A 57 -22.84 5.73 5.55
CA ARG A 57 -21.43 5.34 5.37
C ARG A 57 -21.16 4.82 3.96
N MET A 58 -19.88 4.75 3.61
CA MET A 58 -19.35 4.09 2.42
C MET A 58 -18.14 3.24 2.82
N ALA A 59 -17.81 2.21 2.03
CA ALA A 59 -16.58 1.45 2.19
C ALA A 59 -15.68 1.58 0.97
N LEU A 60 -14.42 2.00 1.18
CA LEU A 60 -13.37 2.04 0.18
C LEU A 60 -12.45 0.83 0.34
N PHE A 61 -12.31 0.05 -0.73
CA PHE A 61 -11.41 -1.08 -0.84
C PHE A 61 -10.19 -0.71 -1.66
N THR A 62 -9.02 -1.02 -1.15
CA THR A 62 -7.72 -0.74 -1.79
C THR A 62 -6.84 -1.97 -1.75
N VAL A 63 -6.00 -2.16 -2.77
CA VAL A 63 -5.12 -3.32 -2.84
C VAL A 63 -3.99 -3.22 -1.81
N CYS A 64 -3.77 -4.30 -1.07
CA CYS A 64 -2.72 -4.45 -0.08
C CYS A 64 -1.40 -4.93 -0.72
N ASP A 65 -0.27 -4.57 -0.11
CA ASP A 65 1.08 -4.98 -0.53
C ASP A 65 1.30 -6.50 -0.47
N LEU A 66 0.55 -7.19 0.39
CA LEU A 66 0.44 -8.65 0.41
C LEU A 66 0.06 -9.25 -0.94
N THR A 67 -0.60 -8.49 -1.82
CA THR A 67 -0.88 -8.94 -3.19
C THR A 67 0.40 -9.03 -4.02
N VAL A 68 1.30 -8.05 -3.91
CA VAL A 68 2.61 -8.09 -4.58
C VAL A 68 3.47 -9.21 -3.99
N ASP A 69 3.42 -9.40 -2.67
CA ASP A 69 4.07 -10.52 -2.00
C ASP A 69 3.57 -11.86 -2.57
N GLY A 70 2.25 -12.02 -2.69
CA GLY A 70 1.63 -13.21 -3.28
C GLY A 70 2.07 -13.46 -4.73
N ILE A 71 2.15 -12.41 -5.56
CA ILE A 71 2.63 -12.49 -6.94
C ILE A 71 4.08 -12.98 -7.01
N LEU A 72 4.96 -12.44 -6.15
CA LEU A 72 6.36 -12.86 -6.06
C LEU A 72 6.46 -14.33 -5.62
N ILE A 73 5.74 -14.71 -4.57
CA ILE A 73 5.76 -16.09 -4.03
C ILE A 73 5.25 -17.10 -5.06
N HIS A 74 4.13 -16.82 -5.73
CA HIS A 74 3.61 -17.71 -6.80
C HIS A 74 4.55 -17.80 -8.00
N SER A 75 5.40 -16.80 -8.19
CA SER A 75 6.46 -16.82 -9.20
C SER A 75 7.72 -17.56 -8.71
N GLY A 76 7.69 -18.24 -7.58
CA GLY A 76 8.84 -18.97 -7.01
C GLY A 76 9.91 -18.05 -6.44
N ILE A 77 9.55 -16.84 -6.00
CA ILE A 77 10.47 -15.89 -5.34
C ILE A 77 10.16 -15.90 -3.84
N PRO A 78 10.98 -16.57 -3.01
CA PRO A 78 10.80 -16.54 -1.57
C PRO A 78 11.16 -15.16 -1.00
N LEU A 79 10.36 -14.67 -0.06
CA LEU A 79 10.55 -13.39 0.60
C LEU A 79 10.31 -13.49 2.11
N PHE A 80 10.91 -12.58 2.85
CA PHE A 80 10.83 -12.48 4.30
C PHE A 80 10.19 -11.16 4.70
N PHE A 81 9.16 -11.22 5.55
CA PHE A 81 8.53 -10.05 6.14
C PHE A 81 9.43 -9.48 7.22
N LYS A 82 10.01 -8.29 7.00
CA LYS A 82 10.94 -7.70 7.97
C LYS A 82 10.26 -6.66 8.83
N TYR A 83 9.88 -5.53 8.24
CA TYR A 83 9.39 -4.39 8.99
C TYR A 83 8.25 -3.67 8.27
N GLY A 84 7.29 -3.16 9.03
CA GLY A 84 6.45 -2.04 8.59
C GLY A 84 6.91 -0.77 9.31
N GLY A 85 6.87 0.36 8.62
CA GLY A 85 7.45 1.59 9.14
C GLY A 85 7.04 2.84 8.41
N LEU A 86 7.74 3.92 8.73
CA LEU A 86 7.58 5.23 8.12
C LEU A 86 8.86 5.59 7.36
N VAL A 87 8.71 5.95 6.08
CA VAL A 87 9.82 6.38 5.22
C VAL A 87 9.74 7.88 5.01
N GLN A 88 10.84 8.56 5.35
CA GLN A 88 11.04 9.96 5.00
C GLN A 88 11.29 10.09 3.50
N VAL A 89 10.55 11.00 2.87
CA VAL A 89 10.69 11.35 1.45
C VAL A 89 11.16 12.80 1.35
N VAL A 90 12.15 13.05 0.51
CA VAL A 90 12.66 14.39 0.20
C VAL A 90 12.79 14.52 -1.31
N ASN A 91 12.23 15.58 -1.90
CA ASN A 91 12.28 15.85 -3.34
C ASN A 91 11.85 14.62 -4.19
N ARG A 92 10.74 13.99 -3.80
CA ARG A 92 10.14 12.78 -4.41
C ARG A 92 11.01 11.53 -4.34
N LYS A 93 12.07 11.53 -3.52
CA LYS A 93 12.96 10.38 -3.32
C LYS A 93 12.85 9.85 -1.89
N PRO A 94 12.61 8.54 -1.69
CA PRO A 94 12.68 7.94 -0.36
C PRO A 94 14.12 8.01 0.15
N LEU A 95 14.31 8.50 1.37
CA LEU A 95 15.63 8.75 1.96
C LEU A 95 16.00 7.65 2.97
N ARG A 96 15.15 7.43 3.98
CA ARG A 96 15.39 6.47 5.06
C ARG A 96 14.10 6.11 5.78
N PHE A 97 14.09 4.96 6.44
CA PHE A 97 13.12 4.70 7.50
C PHE A 97 13.40 5.58 8.72
N ILE A 98 12.35 6.14 9.31
CA ILE A 98 12.41 6.95 10.54
C ILE A 98 11.75 6.25 11.74
N GLU A 99 10.83 5.31 11.47
CA GLU A 99 10.18 4.46 12.46
C GLU A 99 9.99 3.07 11.86
N LEU A 100 10.13 2.02 12.67
CA LEU A 100 10.07 0.62 12.23
C LEU A 100 9.49 -0.27 13.34
N ILE A 101 8.64 -1.22 12.96
CA ILE A 101 8.18 -2.31 13.81
C ILE A 101 8.37 -3.61 13.04
N SER A 102 8.98 -4.61 13.69
CA SER A 102 9.17 -5.95 13.12
C SER A 102 7.84 -6.67 12.99
N TYR A 103 7.60 -7.32 11.85
CA TYR A 103 6.44 -8.19 11.68
C TYR A 103 6.51 -9.46 12.54
N GLU A 104 7.70 -9.94 12.91
CA GLU A 104 7.88 -11.13 13.74
C GLU A 104 7.56 -10.87 15.23
N GLY A 105 7.54 -9.61 15.66
CA GLY A 105 7.44 -9.22 17.07
C GLY A 105 6.09 -8.63 17.48
N THR A 106 5.06 -8.70 16.63
CA THR A 106 3.78 -8.02 16.86
C THR A 106 2.59 -8.87 16.41
N THR A 107 1.49 -8.75 17.15
CA THR A 107 0.17 -9.29 16.76
C THR A 107 -0.68 -8.26 15.99
N THR A 108 -0.26 -6.99 16.01
CA THR A 108 -0.95 -5.89 15.34
C THR A 108 -0.20 -5.51 14.06
N PRO A 109 -0.88 -5.38 12.91
CA PRO A 109 -0.26 -4.93 11.67
C PRO A 109 0.45 -3.56 11.85
N PRO A 110 1.79 -3.48 11.69
CA PRO A 110 2.56 -2.26 11.91
C PRO A 110 2.02 -1.00 11.22
N LEU A 111 1.66 -1.13 9.94
CA LEU A 111 1.21 0.03 9.16
C LEU A 111 -0.15 0.56 9.62
N GLU A 112 -1.02 -0.31 10.14
CA GLU A 112 -2.29 0.12 10.72
C GLU A 112 -2.07 1.00 11.95
N LEU A 113 -1.09 0.66 12.79
CA LEU A 113 -0.71 1.46 13.97
C LEU A 113 -0.17 2.84 13.58
N PHE A 114 0.74 2.91 12.60
CA PHE A 114 1.32 4.16 12.14
C PHE A 114 0.29 5.09 11.47
N VAL A 115 -0.63 4.53 10.69
CA VAL A 115 -1.70 5.29 10.05
C VAL A 115 -2.71 5.81 11.08
N ARG A 116 -3.14 4.97 12.04
CA ARG A 116 -4.08 5.39 13.09
C ARG A 116 -3.51 6.45 14.04
N SER A 117 -2.19 6.47 14.22
CA SER A 117 -1.51 7.49 15.04
C SER A 117 -1.23 8.80 14.28
N ASN A 118 -1.70 8.93 13.03
CA ASN A 118 -1.57 10.12 12.19
C ASN A 118 -0.11 10.59 12.04
N GLN A 119 0.83 9.64 11.90
CA GLN A 119 2.27 9.91 11.80
C GLN A 119 2.76 10.05 10.34
N THR A 120 1.86 9.97 9.37
CA THR A 120 2.15 10.14 7.94
C THR A 120 1.98 11.60 7.50
N SER A 121 2.50 11.95 6.32
CA SER A 121 2.23 13.25 5.67
C SER A 121 2.13 13.09 4.15
N ILE A 122 1.33 12.12 3.71
CA ILE A 122 1.12 11.74 2.31
C ILE A 122 0.61 12.90 1.48
N VAL A 123 -0.33 13.70 2.00
CA VAL A 123 -0.85 14.88 1.28
C VAL A 123 0.26 15.91 1.05
N LYS A 124 1.14 16.09 2.03
CA LYS A 124 2.33 16.94 1.89
C LYS A 124 3.31 16.38 0.86
N VAL A 125 3.50 15.06 0.80
CA VAL A 125 4.32 14.40 -0.23
C VAL A 125 3.74 14.65 -1.62
N MET A 126 2.42 14.53 -1.82
CA MET A 126 1.77 14.83 -3.10
C MET A 126 2.03 16.28 -3.54
N ARG A 127 1.88 17.25 -2.62
CA ARG A 127 2.00 18.69 -2.92
C ARG A 127 3.44 19.15 -3.12
N THR A 128 4.37 18.68 -2.29
CA THR A 128 5.73 19.24 -2.18
C THR A 128 6.83 18.26 -2.58
N GLY A 129 6.49 16.99 -2.77
CA GLY A 129 7.45 15.91 -2.94
C GLY A 129 8.18 15.52 -1.65
N SER A 130 7.85 16.10 -0.49
CA SER A 130 8.56 15.84 0.76
C SER A 130 7.59 15.59 1.91
N GLY A 131 7.94 14.65 2.79
CA GLY A 131 7.08 14.23 3.90
C GLY A 131 7.39 12.81 4.33
N VAL A 132 6.35 12.08 4.75
CA VAL A 132 6.47 10.75 5.36
C VAL A 132 5.41 9.83 4.77
N LEU A 133 5.83 8.65 4.30
CA LEU A 133 4.97 7.62 3.74
C LEU A 133 5.00 6.35 4.60
N PRO A 134 3.86 5.66 4.78
CA PRO A 134 3.85 4.33 5.38
C PRO A 134 4.44 3.32 4.40
N ALA A 135 5.39 2.50 4.83
CA ALA A 135 6.07 1.55 3.94
C ALA A 135 6.40 0.22 4.61
N ALA A 136 6.32 -0.83 3.81
CA ALA A 136 6.67 -2.19 4.17
C ALA A 136 8.01 -2.58 3.56
N MET A 137 8.85 -3.21 4.37
CA MET A 137 10.13 -3.78 3.95
C MET A 137 10.06 -5.30 3.92
N ARG A 138 10.48 -5.87 2.81
CA ARG A 138 10.76 -7.29 2.62
C ARG A 138 12.25 -7.49 2.37
N GLU A 139 12.74 -8.67 2.70
CA GLU A 139 14.00 -9.20 2.18
C GLU A 139 13.73 -10.34 1.20
N ILE A 140 14.54 -10.44 0.16
CA ILE A 140 14.43 -11.48 -0.87
C ILE A 140 15.82 -12.06 -1.10
N VAL A 141 15.92 -13.36 -1.37
CA VAL A 141 17.20 -14.03 -1.67
C VAL A 141 17.87 -13.38 -2.89
N ALA A 142 19.17 -13.09 -2.79
CA ALA A 142 19.95 -12.36 -3.80
C ALA A 142 19.83 -12.95 -5.21
N GLU A 143 19.82 -14.28 -5.32
CA GLU A 143 19.73 -15.01 -6.59
C GLU A 143 18.40 -14.75 -7.33
N ALA A 144 17.33 -14.41 -6.62
CA ALA A 144 16.04 -14.10 -7.22
C ALA A 144 15.95 -12.65 -7.76
N ARG A 145 16.96 -11.80 -7.55
CA ARG A 145 16.89 -10.35 -7.80
C ARG A 145 16.53 -9.99 -9.24
N GLU A 146 17.13 -10.65 -10.22
CA GLU A 146 16.83 -10.36 -11.64
C GLU A 146 15.37 -10.72 -11.97
N LYS A 147 14.90 -11.86 -11.48
CA LYS A 147 13.52 -12.32 -11.66
C LYS A 147 12.52 -11.36 -10.98
N THR A 148 12.83 -10.91 -9.76
CA THR A 148 12.04 -9.90 -9.05
C THR A 148 11.95 -8.60 -9.85
N LEU A 149 13.08 -8.07 -10.34
CA LEU A 149 13.10 -6.83 -11.12
C LEU A 149 12.25 -6.93 -12.39
N LYS A 150 12.35 -8.04 -13.12
CA LYS A 150 11.51 -8.29 -14.32
C LYS A 150 10.03 -8.27 -13.96
N LEU A 151 9.64 -8.99 -12.90
CA LEU A 151 8.23 -9.06 -12.49
C LEU A 151 7.69 -7.70 -12.02
N LEU A 152 8.46 -6.96 -11.22
CA LEU A 152 8.09 -5.61 -10.79
C LEU A 152 7.99 -4.63 -11.97
N SER A 153 8.85 -4.77 -12.99
CA SER A 153 8.75 -4.00 -14.24
C SER A 153 7.43 -4.29 -14.97
N THR A 154 7.06 -5.57 -15.09
CA THR A 154 5.78 -5.96 -15.70
C THR A 154 4.58 -5.43 -14.91
N LEU A 155 4.63 -5.42 -13.58
CA LEU A 155 3.59 -4.78 -12.75
C LEU A 155 3.52 -3.28 -13.00
N LYS A 156 4.67 -2.61 -13.11
CA LYS A 156 4.76 -1.17 -13.43
C LYS A 156 4.16 -0.84 -14.79
N GLU A 157 4.41 -1.66 -15.81
CA GLU A 157 3.77 -1.51 -17.13
C GLU A 157 2.24 -1.61 -17.04
N LYS A 158 1.72 -2.40 -16.11
CA LYS A 158 0.28 -2.52 -15.81
C LYS A 158 -0.27 -1.46 -14.86
N GLY A 159 0.47 -0.37 -14.63
CA GLY A 159 0.00 0.75 -13.81
C GLY A 159 0.17 0.57 -12.31
N TRP A 160 0.78 -0.52 -11.84
CA TRP A 160 1.12 -0.66 -10.42
C TRP A 160 2.26 0.32 -10.09
N ARG A 161 2.14 0.99 -8.96
CA ARG A 161 3.14 1.94 -8.45
C ARG A 161 3.46 1.57 -7.01
N GLY A 162 4.08 2.46 -6.26
CA GLY A 162 4.37 2.21 -4.85
C GLY A 162 5.57 1.30 -4.56
N ILE A 163 6.33 0.83 -5.54
CA ILE A 163 7.68 0.30 -5.26
C ILE A 163 8.60 1.50 -4.98
N LEU A 164 9.00 1.68 -3.73
CA LEU A 164 9.76 2.86 -3.29
C LEU A 164 11.26 2.69 -3.53
N ALA A 165 11.81 1.52 -3.20
CA ALA A 165 13.25 1.26 -3.36
C ALA A 165 13.55 -0.24 -3.40
N LEU A 166 14.66 -0.58 -4.05
CA LEU A 166 15.33 -1.88 -3.95
C LEU A 166 16.80 -1.66 -3.64
N SER A 167 17.39 -2.51 -2.80
CA SER A 167 18.84 -2.48 -2.56
C SER A 167 19.57 -3.41 -3.53
N ALA A 168 20.89 -3.27 -3.58
CA ALA A 168 21.76 -4.31 -4.12
C ALA A 168 21.86 -5.46 -3.09
N PRO A 169 22.27 -6.67 -3.51
CA PRO A 169 22.55 -7.74 -2.57
C PRO A 169 23.55 -7.31 -1.50
N ASN A 170 23.30 -7.68 -0.24
CA ASN A 170 24.13 -7.36 0.93
C ASN A 170 24.24 -5.85 1.26
N GLU A 171 23.52 -4.98 0.56
CA GLU A 171 23.51 -3.55 0.84
C GLU A 171 22.26 -3.16 1.64
N PRO A 172 22.38 -2.18 2.57
CA PRO A 172 21.24 -1.70 3.35
C PRO A 172 20.20 -1.04 2.45
N LEU A 173 18.94 -1.12 2.85
CA LEU A 173 17.81 -0.48 2.19
C LEU A 173 17.31 0.67 3.05
N LEU A 174 17.43 1.91 2.56
CA LEU A 174 16.88 3.09 3.24
C LEU A 174 17.30 3.20 4.72
N GLY A 175 18.58 2.90 5.00
CA GLY A 175 19.17 2.94 6.34
C GLY A 175 18.95 1.67 7.18
N VAL A 176 18.25 0.66 6.67
CA VAL A 176 18.02 -0.62 7.36
C VAL A 176 18.97 -1.69 6.81
N PRO A 177 19.76 -2.37 7.67
CA PRO A 177 20.61 -3.49 7.25
C PRO A 177 19.79 -4.60 6.61
N VAL A 178 20.39 -5.28 5.63
CA VAL A 178 19.83 -6.46 4.98
C VAL A 178 20.70 -7.67 5.32
N ALA A 179 20.08 -8.82 5.58
CA ALA A 179 20.83 -10.03 5.89
C ALA A 179 21.70 -10.53 4.71
N MET A 180 22.73 -11.32 5.04
CA MET A 180 23.64 -11.91 4.06
C MET A 180 22.88 -12.71 2.98
N ASP A 181 23.33 -12.60 1.74
CA ASP A 181 22.74 -13.20 0.53
C ASP A 181 21.28 -12.83 0.29
N ARG A 182 20.90 -11.61 0.70
CA ARG A 182 19.59 -11.02 0.43
C ARG A 182 19.70 -9.60 -0.10
N PHE A 183 18.62 -9.12 -0.68
CA PHE A 183 18.41 -7.70 -0.99
C PHE A 183 17.07 -7.25 -0.41
N GLY A 184 16.95 -5.94 -0.16
CA GLY A 184 15.75 -5.33 0.38
C GLY A 184 14.80 -4.85 -0.72
N LEU A 185 13.50 -4.97 -0.46
CA LEU A 185 12.39 -4.40 -1.24
C LEU A 185 11.53 -3.54 -0.31
N CYS A 186 11.35 -2.27 -0.67
CA CYS A 186 10.50 -1.32 0.06
C CYS A 186 9.28 -0.96 -0.79
N MET A 187 8.10 -1.16 -0.24
CA MET A 187 6.81 -0.91 -0.89
C MET A 187 5.99 0.07 -0.06
N LEU A 188 5.25 0.95 -0.73
CA LEU A 188 4.25 1.81 -0.12
C LEU A 188 3.14 0.94 0.45
N GLY A 189 2.71 1.25 1.67
CA GLY A 189 1.58 0.58 2.30
C GLY A 189 0.28 0.83 1.54
N GLY A 190 -0.52 -0.22 1.35
CA GLY A 190 -1.86 -0.12 0.73
C GLY A 190 -2.88 0.72 1.52
N LEU A 191 -2.51 1.25 2.69
CA LEU A 191 -3.31 2.13 3.53
C LEU A 191 -3.22 3.61 3.14
N ALA A 192 -2.44 3.96 2.12
CA ALA A 192 -2.18 5.35 1.74
C ALA A 192 -3.47 6.19 1.51
N PRO A 193 -4.54 5.68 0.86
CA PRO A 193 -5.79 6.44 0.74
C PRO A 193 -6.47 6.77 2.08
N GLY A 194 -6.58 5.78 2.97
CA GLY A 194 -7.15 5.98 4.31
C GLY A 194 -6.33 6.96 5.16
N ALA A 195 -5.00 6.86 5.07
CA ALA A 195 -4.08 7.77 5.75
C ALA A 195 -4.18 9.22 5.22
N ALA A 196 -4.25 9.41 3.90
CA ALA A 196 -4.41 10.74 3.30
C ALA A 196 -5.74 11.39 3.69
N LEU A 197 -6.82 10.61 3.82
CA LEU A 197 -8.11 11.08 4.32
C LEU A 197 -8.03 11.51 5.80
N LEU A 198 -7.35 10.73 6.65
CA LEU A 198 -7.12 11.07 8.05
C LEU A 198 -6.33 12.38 8.21
N GLU A 199 -5.27 12.58 7.41
CA GLU A 199 -4.49 13.82 7.38
C GLU A 199 -5.35 15.05 7.05
N GLU A 200 -6.41 14.84 6.27
CA GLU A 200 -7.38 15.84 5.82
C GLU A 200 -8.61 15.93 6.74
N SER A 201 -8.48 15.45 7.98
CA SER A 201 -9.49 15.47 9.05
C SER A 201 -10.77 14.67 8.76
N VAL A 202 -10.73 13.74 7.81
CA VAL A 202 -11.81 12.78 7.57
C VAL A 202 -11.63 11.60 8.51
N LYS A 203 -12.66 11.27 9.29
CA LYS A 203 -12.64 10.07 10.13
C LYS A 203 -12.72 8.82 9.25
N VAL A 204 -11.76 7.92 9.41
CA VAL A 204 -11.68 6.66 8.67
C VAL A 204 -11.51 5.51 9.65
N GLU A 205 -12.33 4.48 9.50
CA GLU A 205 -12.19 3.21 10.22
C GLU A 205 -11.56 2.19 9.27
N THR A 206 -10.29 1.87 9.48
CA THR A 206 -9.51 1.01 8.58
C THR A 206 -9.29 -0.37 9.17
N PHE A 207 -9.47 -1.39 8.32
CA PHE A 207 -9.17 -2.79 8.59
C PHE A 207 -8.18 -3.31 7.54
N ALA A 208 -6.98 -3.72 7.96
CA ALA A 208 -5.92 -4.12 7.03
C ALA A 208 -4.95 -5.17 7.58
N PRO A 209 -4.71 -6.27 6.86
CA PRO A 209 -5.45 -6.75 5.69
C PRO A 209 -6.85 -7.26 6.08
N HIS A 210 -7.79 -7.34 5.13
CA HIS A 210 -9.16 -7.74 5.46
C HIS A 210 -9.73 -8.89 4.61
N CYS A 211 -9.85 -8.74 3.29
CA CYS A 211 -10.49 -9.76 2.46
C CYS A 211 -9.84 -9.94 1.07
N LEU A 212 -10.18 -11.05 0.42
CA LEU A 212 -9.76 -11.38 -0.94
C LEU A 212 -10.86 -11.00 -1.94
N ILE A 213 -10.50 -10.26 -2.99
CA ILE A 213 -11.44 -9.82 -4.03
C ILE A 213 -10.87 -10.20 -5.40
N PRO A 214 -11.67 -10.75 -6.33
CA PRO A 214 -11.26 -10.85 -7.72
C PRO A 214 -10.98 -9.44 -8.27
N ILE A 215 -9.80 -9.21 -8.84
CA ILE A 215 -9.41 -7.88 -9.36
C ILE A 215 -10.40 -7.37 -10.42
N GLU A 216 -11.10 -8.28 -11.09
CA GLU A 216 -12.15 -8.05 -12.09
C GLU A 216 -13.40 -7.38 -11.51
N GLU A 217 -13.65 -7.55 -10.19
CA GLU A 217 -14.74 -6.89 -9.47
C GLU A 217 -14.34 -5.52 -8.92
N MET A 218 -13.11 -5.07 -9.18
CA MET A 218 -12.59 -3.75 -8.81
C MET A 218 -12.55 -2.83 -10.04
N LYS A 219 -12.82 -1.55 -9.83
CA LYS A 219 -12.73 -0.52 -10.87
C LYS A 219 -11.32 0.02 -10.96
N GLN A 220 -10.83 0.22 -12.19
CA GLN A 220 -9.62 0.99 -12.42
C GLN A 220 -9.89 2.48 -12.18
N ILE A 221 -8.92 3.18 -11.61
CA ILE A 221 -9.07 4.60 -11.25
C ILE A 221 -9.29 5.49 -12.48
N ASN A 222 -8.75 5.12 -13.63
CA ASN A 222 -8.94 5.86 -14.88
C ASN A 222 -10.37 5.76 -15.44
N ASN A 223 -11.22 4.90 -14.86
CA ASN A 223 -12.59 4.64 -15.29
C ASN A 223 -13.59 4.95 -14.15
N LEU A 224 -13.23 5.86 -13.24
CA LEU A 224 -14.15 6.41 -12.24
C LEU A 224 -14.96 7.52 -12.90
N ASP A 225 -16.00 7.14 -13.64
CA ASP A 225 -17.04 8.04 -14.14
C ASP A 225 -18.13 8.27 -13.07
#